data_AF-A0A0M9AIE4-F1
#
_entry.id   AF-A0A0M9AIE4-F1
#
_cell.length_a   1.000
_cell.length_b   1.000
_cell.length_c   1.000
_cell.angle_alpha   90.00
_cell.angle_beta   90.00
_cell.angle_gamma   90.00
#
_symmetry.space_group_name_H-M   'P 1'
#
loop_
_entity.id
_entity.type
_entity.pdbx_description
1 polymer ?
#
loop_
_entity_poly.entity_id
_entity_poly.type
_entity_poly.pdbx_seq_one_letter_code
_entity_poly.pdbx_strand_id
1 'polypeptide(L)'
;MSSKYRRGDTGPKKLKWRWKDETDNRSLPQLWADNGRTESPKEDEVQLYAIECRAGLLLEWLVNTRTGKLLRGPLSEKPGIRVLYVTVDGEHAVVEESEAREIDGSWRPPKQFASIIAKHPDEADPVPDSSQDHYRRAVEDLYGVE
;
A
#
# COMPACT_ATOMS: atom_id res chain seq x y z
N MET A 1 -14.59 29.68 -38.81
CA MET A 1 -15.10 28.42 -38.26
C MET A 1 -14.06 27.87 -37.29
N SER A 2 -14.35 27.88 -35.99
CA SER A 2 -13.39 27.46 -34.96
C SER A 2 -13.37 25.93 -34.88
N SER A 3 -12.30 25.32 -35.37
CA SER A 3 -12.08 23.87 -35.30
C SER A 3 -11.88 23.50 -33.83
N LYS A 4 -12.94 22.98 -33.20
CA LYS A 4 -12.84 22.34 -31.89
C LYS A 4 -11.99 21.09 -32.05
N TYR A 5 -10.69 21.20 -31.76
CA TYR A 5 -9.81 20.05 -31.58
C TYR A 5 -10.43 19.16 -30.49
N ARG A 6 -11.15 18.11 -30.90
CA ARG A 6 -11.45 16.99 -30.01
C ARG A 6 -10.10 16.40 -29.63
N ARG A 7 -9.65 16.61 -28.39
CA ARG A 7 -8.51 15.88 -27.80
C ARG A 7 -8.87 14.40 -27.86
N GLY A 8 -8.45 13.73 -28.92
CA GLY A 8 -8.62 12.29 -29.07
C GLY A 8 -7.81 11.55 -28.02
N ASP A 9 -8.29 10.36 -27.64
CA ASP A 9 -7.59 9.39 -26.79
C ASP A 9 -6.31 8.81 -27.45
N THR A 10 -5.78 9.46 -28.48
CA THR A 10 -4.59 9.12 -29.29
C THR A 10 -3.26 9.44 -28.59
N GLY A 11 -3.23 9.42 -27.25
CA GLY A 11 -1.99 9.55 -26.50
C GLY A 11 -1.26 8.20 -26.36
N PRO A 12 0.03 8.22 -25.97
CA PRO A 12 0.78 7.01 -25.65
C PRO A 12 0.03 6.16 -24.61
N LYS A 13 0.09 4.84 -24.78
CA LYS A 13 -0.67 3.87 -23.98
C LYS A 13 0.29 2.99 -23.20
N LYS A 14 -0.04 2.69 -21.95
CA LYS A 14 0.72 1.74 -21.10
C LYS A 14 -0.24 0.90 -20.26
N LEU A 15 0.16 -0.31 -19.91
CA LEU A 15 -0.51 -1.11 -18.89
C LEU A 15 -0.14 -0.56 -17.50
N LYS A 16 -1.14 -0.35 -16.65
CA LYS A 16 -0.98 0.10 -15.27
C LYS A 16 -1.89 -0.71 -14.35
N TRP A 17 -1.32 -1.27 -13.30
CA TRP A 17 -2.07 -1.89 -12.21
C TRP A 17 -2.80 -0.82 -11.39
N ARG A 18 -4.05 -1.10 -11.03
CA ARG A 18 -4.86 -0.27 -10.13
C ARG A 18 -5.53 -1.17 -9.12
N TRP A 19 -5.55 -0.69 -7.88
CA TRP A 19 -6.17 -1.37 -6.76
C TRP A 19 -7.70 -1.26 -6.80
N LYS A 20 -8.35 -2.34 -6.38
CA LYS A 20 -9.77 -2.40 -6.02
C LYS A 20 -9.90 -3.07 -4.66
N ASP A 21 -10.58 -2.42 -3.72
CA ASP A 21 -10.83 -2.99 -2.40
C ASP A 21 -11.78 -4.19 -2.47
N GLU A 22 -11.46 -5.26 -1.74
CA GLU A 22 -12.35 -6.41 -1.52
C GLU A 22 -12.69 -6.62 -0.04
N THR A 23 -11.86 -6.07 0.86
CA THR A 23 -12.05 -6.15 2.31
C THR A 23 -11.76 -4.80 2.95
N ASP A 24 -12.37 -4.55 4.11
CA ASP A 24 -12.04 -3.40 4.95
C ASP A 24 -10.66 -3.56 5.61
N ASN A 25 -10.15 -2.45 6.16
CA ASN A 25 -8.95 -2.50 7.00
C ASN A 25 -9.19 -3.39 8.22
N ARG A 26 -8.19 -4.20 8.56
CA ARG A 26 -8.13 -4.97 9.79
C ARG A 26 -6.75 -4.85 10.39
N SER A 27 -6.66 -5.02 11.71
CA SER A 27 -5.38 -5.12 12.42
C SER A 27 -4.48 -6.18 11.77
N LEU A 28 -3.18 -5.90 11.75
CA LEU A 28 -2.21 -6.85 11.25
C LEU A 28 -2.25 -8.12 12.12
N PRO A 29 -2.28 -9.33 11.54
CA PRO A 29 -2.15 -10.55 12.33
C PRO A 29 -0.82 -10.58 13.08
N GLN A 30 -0.85 -10.92 14.38
CA GLN A 30 0.36 -11.03 15.22
C GLN A 30 1.45 -11.91 14.57
N LEU A 31 1.05 -13.04 13.98
CA LEU A 31 1.98 -13.93 13.28
C LEU A 31 2.76 -13.26 12.14
N TRP A 32 2.22 -12.21 11.52
CA TRP A 32 2.93 -11.46 10.48
C TRP A 32 3.87 -10.42 11.07
N ALA A 33 3.49 -9.80 12.19
CA ALA A 33 4.40 -8.93 12.95
C ALA A 33 5.64 -9.72 13.40
N ASP A 34 5.41 -10.87 14.06
CA ASP A 34 6.46 -11.70 14.67
C ASP A 34 7.41 -12.37 13.65
N ASN A 35 6.88 -12.79 12.51
CA ASN A 35 7.65 -13.56 11.51
C ASN A 35 8.01 -12.75 10.26
N GLY A 36 7.62 -11.48 10.19
CA GLY A 36 7.98 -10.59 9.11
C GLY A 36 9.46 -10.24 9.14
N ARG A 37 10.02 -9.90 7.98
CA ARG A 37 11.37 -9.33 7.89
C ARG A 37 11.37 -7.95 8.56
N THR A 38 12.46 -7.63 9.25
CA THR A 38 12.74 -6.28 9.75
C THR A 38 13.83 -5.65 8.89
N GLU A 39 13.59 -4.44 8.41
CA GLU A 39 14.60 -3.61 7.77
C GLU A 39 15.28 -2.71 8.80
N SER A 40 16.60 -2.57 8.67
CA SER A 40 17.38 -1.66 9.49
C SER A 40 17.47 -0.30 8.81
N PRO A 41 17.17 0.81 9.52
CA PRO A 41 17.24 2.13 8.94
C PRO A 41 18.69 2.54 8.64
N LYS A 42 18.87 3.29 7.56
CA LYS A 42 20.10 4.08 7.31
C LYS A 42 20.08 5.39 8.10
N GLU A 43 21.16 6.17 8.00
CA GLU A 43 21.42 7.39 8.80
C GLU A 43 20.30 8.45 8.73
N ASP A 44 19.49 8.43 7.67
CA ASP A 44 18.40 9.38 7.36
C ASP A 44 17.02 8.72 7.25
N GLU A 45 16.90 7.42 7.55
CA GLU A 45 15.65 6.69 7.44
C GLU A 45 14.99 6.51 8.82
N VAL A 46 13.66 6.49 8.81
CA VAL A 46 12.83 6.15 9.98
C VAL A 46 12.28 4.74 9.83
N GLN A 47 12.09 4.05 10.95
CA GLN A 47 11.43 2.76 10.97
C GLN A 47 9.92 2.95 11.01
N LEU A 48 9.21 2.18 10.17
CA LEU A 48 7.76 2.10 10.20
C LEU A 48 7.30 0.65 10.40
N TYR A 49 6.29 0.48 11.24
CA TYR A 49 5.78 -0.80 11.72
C TYR A 49 4.44 -1.09 11.08
N ALA A 50 4.27 -2.28 10.52
CA ALA A 50 2.99 -2.70 9.94
C ALA A 50 1.92 -2.84 11.03
N ILE A 51 0.81 -2.12 10.92
CA ILE A 51 -0.26 -2.16 11.94
C ILE A 51 -1.62 -2.61 11.40
N GLU A 52 -1.88 -2.40 10.11
CA GLU A 52 -3.13 -2.81 9.47
C GLU A 52 -2.85 -3.44 8.11
N CYS A 53 -3.75 -4.31 7.69
CA CYS A 53 -3.76 -4.81 6.32
C CYS A 53 -5.17 -4.89 5.77
N ARG A 54 -5.28 -4.85 4.44
CA ARG A 54 -6.48 -5.24 3.73
C ARG A 54 -6.18 -5.97 2.43
N ALA A 55 -7.07 -6.89 2.12
CA ALA A 55 -7.10 -7.64 0.88
C ALA A 55 -7.86 -6.85 -0.20
N GLY A 56 -7.34 -6.88 -1.42
CA GLY A 56 -8.01 -6.35 -2.61
C GLY A 56 -7.48 -6.99 -3.89
N LEU A 57 -7.92 -6.47 -5.03
CA LEU A 57 -7.49 -6.93 -6.34
C LEU A 57 -6.58 -5.89 -6.99
N LEU A 58 -5.49 -6.38 -7.58
CA LEU A 58 -4.70 -5.62 -8.54
C LEU A 58 -5.28 -5.90 -9.92
N LEU A 59 -5.84 -4.87 -10.54
CA LEU A 59 -6.46 -4.92 -11.86
C LEU A 59 -5.57 -4.23 -12.87
N GLU A 60 -5.24 -4.89 -13.98
CA GLU A 60 -4.40 -4.32 -15.04
C GLU A 60 -5.26 -3.56 -16.05
N TRP A 61 -4.95 -2.28 -16.24
CA TRP A 61 -5.68 -1.42 -17.19
C TRP A 61 -4.75 -0.86 -18.25
N LEU A 62 -5.26 -0.74 -19.48
CA LEU A 62 -4.63 0.08 -20.50
C LEU A 62 -4.99 1.55 -20.25
N VAL A 63 -3.98 2.37 -19.98
CA VAL A 63 -4.16 3.79 -19.70
C VAL A 63 -3.49 4.65 -20.75
N ASN A 64 -4.09 5.80 -21.04
CA ASN A 64 -3.42 6.87 -21.77
C ASN A 64 -2.46 7.58 -20.81
N THR A 65 -1.15 7.48 -21.02
CA THR A 65 -0.16 8.03 -20.07
C THR A 65 -0.14 9.56 -20.08
N ARG A 66 -0.58 10.19 -21.17
CA ARG A 66 -0.66 11.66 -21.27
C ARG A 66 -1.85 12.22 -20.47
N THR A 67 -2.98 11.54 -20.47
CA THR A 67 -4.22 12.06 -19.82
C THR A 67 -4.59 11.34 -18.54
N GLY A 68 -3.95 10.21 -18.22
CA GLY A 68 -4.33 9.33 -17.11
C GLY A 68 -5.63 8.55 -17.33
N LYS A 69 -6.31 8.76 -18.46
CA LYS A 69 -7.62 8.16 -18.75
C LYS A 69 -7.51 6.65 -18.94
N LEU A 70 -8.44 5.91 -18.33
CA LEU A 70 -8.65 4.49 -18.61
C LEU A 70 -9.15 4.33 -20.06
N LEU A 71 -8.44 3.51 -20.84
CA LEU A 71 -8.81 3.23 -22.24
C LEU A 71 -9.50 1.88 -22.38
N ARG A 72 -9.02 0.86 -21.66
CA ARG A 72 -9.53 -0.51 -21.71
C ARG A 72 -9.13 -1.27 -20.44
N GLY A 73 -9.95 -2.21 -19.99
CA GLY A 73 -9.65 -3.12 -18.89
C GLY A 73 -10.89 -3.43 -18.03
N PRO A 74 -10.72 -4.22 -16.95
CA PRO A 74 -9.46 -4.87 -16.56
C PRO A 74 -9.06 -5.96 -17.57
N LEU A 75 -7.76 -6.11 -17.84
CA LEU A 75 -7.19 -7.09 -18.77
C LEU A 75 -6.64 -8.33 -18.05
N SER A 76 -6.16 -8.12 -16.83
CA SER A 76 -5.62 -9.13 -15.94
C SER A 76 -6.03 -8.78 -14.52
N GLU A 77 -6.15 -9.80 -13.67
CA GLU A 77 -6.44 -9.67 -12.25
C GLU A 77 -5.47 -10.54 -11.47
N LYS A 78 -5.03 -10.04 -10.32
CA LYS A 78 -4.27 -10.82 -9.35
C LYS A 78 -4.60 -10.36 -7.92
N PRO A 79 -4.54 -11.26 -6.94
CA PRO A 79 -4.79 -10.89 -5.55
C PRO A 79 -3.73 -9.90 -5.08
N GLY A 80 -4.15 -8.95 -4.26
CA GLY A 80 -3.34 -7.88 -3.73
C GLY A 80 -3.51 -7.74 -2.23
N ILE A 81 -2.48 -7.20 -1.59
CA ILE A 81 -2.52 -6.78 -0.20
C ILE A 81 -1.97 -5.38 -0.06
N ARG A 82 -2.68 -4.56 0.71
CA ARG A 82 -2.20 -3.27 1.19
C ARG A 82 -1.93 -3.35 2.66
N VAL A 83 -0.81 -2.78 3.08
CA VAL A 83 -0.39 -2.75 4.48
C VAL A 83 -0.07 -1.31 4.86
N LEU A 84 -0.64 -0.88 5.98
CA LEU A 84 -0.37 0.41 6.58
C LEU A 84 0.81 0.23 7.55
N TYR A 85 1.86 1.00 7.32
CA TYR A 85 3.02 1.09 8.19
C TYR A 85 3.03 2.46 8.86
N VAL A 86 3.37 2.50 10.15
CA VAL A 86 3.37 3.74 10.94
C VAL A 86 4.63 3.83 11.80
N THR A 87 5.15 5.03 12.01
CA THR A 87 6.24 5.29 12.97
C THR A 87 5.80 4.96 14.40
N VAL A 88 6.76 4.72 15.29
CA VAL A 88 6.47 4.33 16.68
C VAL A 88 5.59 5.36 17.41
N ASP A 89 5.80 6.65 17.14
CA ASP A 89 5.04 7.76 17.71
C ASP A 89 3.64 7.94 17.10
N GLY A 90 3.31 7.26 16.01
CA GLY A 90 2.05 7.41 15.29
C GLY A 90 2.00 8.57 14.30
N GLU A 91 3.06 9.39 14.19
CA GLU A 91 3.04 10.68 13.48
C GLU A 91 3.14 10.56 11.96
N HIS A 92 3.77 9.50 11.43
CA HIS A 92 3.98 9.33 10.00
C HIS A 92 3.60 7.92 9.55
N ALA A 93 3.01 7.82 8.36
CA ALA A 93 2.54 6.56 7.82
C ALA A 93 2.83 6.39 6.33
N VAL A 94 2.95 5.15 5.90
CA VAL A 94 3.01 4.78 4.48
C VAL A 94 2.12 3.57 4.22
N VAL A 95 1.48 3.56 3.05
CA VAL A 95 0.73 2.40 2.56
C VAL A 95 1.54 1.73 1.46
N GLU A 96 1.95 0.50 1.70
CA GLU A 96 2.62 -0.32 0.70
C GLU A 96 1.63 -1.31 0.08
N GLU A 97 1.66 -1.39 -1.25
CA GLU A 97 0.81 -2.26 -2.05
C GLU A 97 1.67 -3.36 -2.67
N SER A 98 1.29 -4.62 -2.48
CA SER A 98 2.00 -5.75 -3.04
C SER A 98 1.06 -6.82 -3.58
N GLU A 99 1.59 -7.66 -4.46
CA GLU A 99 0.89 -8.86 -4.91
C GLU A 99 0.78 -9.85 -3.75
N ALA A 100 -0.45 -10.29 -3.48
CA ALA A 100 -0.71 -11.31 -2.48
C ALA A 100 -0.57 -12.71 -3.09
N ARG A 101 -0.45 -13.70 -2.23
CA ARG A 101 -0.50 -15.12 -2.60
C ARG A 101 -1.83 -15.69 -2.15
N GLU A 102 -2.49 -16.42 -3.03
CA GLU A 102 -3.64 -17.22 -2.67
C GLU A 102 -3.16 -18.59 -2.18
N ILE A 103 -3.47 -18.93 -0.93
CA ILE A 103 -3.13 -20.21 -0.30
C ILE A 103 -4.37 -20.69 0.45
N ASP A 104 -4.87 -21.87 0.11
CA ASP A 104 -6.05 -22.50 0.74
C ASP A 104 -7.28 -21.57 0.78
N GLY A 105 -7.53 -20.83 -0.32
CA GLY A 105 -8.63 -19.88 -0.44
C GLY A 105 -8.49 -18.61 0.40
N SER A 106 -7.32 -18.39 1.02
CA SER A 106 -7.00 -17.19 1.80
C SER A 106 -5.88 -16.38 1.15
N TRP A 107 -6.00 -15.06 1.19
CA TRP A 107 -4.93 -14.18 0.72
C TRP A 107 -3.88 -13.96 1.81
N ARG A 108 -2.63 -14.22 1.44
CA ARG A 108 -1.43 -14.14 2.28
C ARG A 108 -0.46 -13.12 1.68
N PRO A 109 0.39 -12.51 2.50
CA PRO A 109 1.35 -11.53 2.01
C PRO A 109 2.44 -12.26 1.21
N PRO A 110 3.29 -11.54 0.45
CA PRO A 110 4.43 -12.13 -0.22
C PRO A 110 5.33 -12.91 0.76
N LYS A 111 6.14 -13.86 0.24
CA LYS A 111 7.03 -14.68 1.09
C LYS A 111 8.02 -13.85 1.92
N GLN A 112 8.44 -12.71 1.39
CA GLN A 112 9.39 -11.79 2.02
C GLN A 112 8.68 -10.56 2.60
N PHE A 113 7.51 -10.77 3.21
CA PHE A 113 6.78 -9.70 3.88
C PHE A 113 7.67 -9.03 4.94
N ALA A 114 7.74 -7.70 4.91
CA ALA A 114 8.43 -6.92 5.93
C ALA A 114 7.40 -6.47 6.97
N SER A 115 7.58 -6.86 8.23
CA SER A 115 6.78 -6.35 9.35
C SER A 115 7.25 -4.97 9.82
N ILE A 116 8.52 -4.65 9.55
CA ILE A 116 9.12 -3.35 9.83
C ILE A 116 9.92 -2.95 8.59
N ILE A 117 9.65 -1.77 8.06
CA ILE A 117 10.36 -1.19 6.92
C ILE A 117 11.15 0.04 7.34
N ALA A 118 12.15 0.40 6.54
CA ALA A 118 12.87 1.66 6.70
C ALA A 118 12.65 2.54 5.47
N LYS A 119 12.29 3.81 5.70
CA LYS A 119 12.01 4.78 4.63
C LYS A 119 12.56 6.14 4.99
N HIS A 120 12.90 6.94 3.98
CA HIS A 120 13.18 8.34 4.22
C HIS A 120 11.89 9.04 4.72
N PRO A 121 11.96 9.99 5.66
CA PRO A 121 10.78 10.71 6.16
C PRO A 121 9.91 11.31 5.05
N ASP A 122 10.53 11.81 3.97
CA ASP A 122 9.82 12.36 2.81
C ASP A 122 8.98 11.33 2.02
N GLU A 123 9.16 10.03 2.28
CA GLU A 123 8.35 8.95 1.70
C GLU A 123 7.16 8.57 2.58
N ALA A 124 7.05 9.12 3.78
CA ALA A 124 5.95 8.90 4.70
C ALA A 124 5.07 10.15 4.82
N ASP A 125 3.76 9.94 4.80
CA ASP A 125 2.79 11.03 4.94
C ASP A 125 2.53 11.33 6.42
N PRO A 126 2.38 12.60 6.81
CA PRO A 126 1.99 12.95 8.18
C PRO A 126 0.57 12.44 8.49
N VAL A 127 0.41 11.88 9.68
CA VAL A 127 -0.86 11.38 10.20
C VAL A 127 -1.58 12.50 10.94
N PRO A 128 -2.89 12.69 10.73
CA PRO A 128 -3.67 13.66 11.50
C PRO A 128 -3.62 13.36 13.01
N ASP A 129 -3.47 14.39 13.84
CA ASP A 129 -3.38 14.27 15.31
C ASP A 129 -4.49 13.39 15.93
N SER A 130 -5.69 13.41 15.36
CA SER A 130 -6.83 12.59 15.81
C SER A 130 -6.59 11.07 15.71
N SER A 131 -5.64 10.64 14.88
CA SER A 131 -5.35 9.24 14.60
C SER A 131 -4.01 8.77 15.19
N GLN A 132 -3.12 9.70 15.56
CA GLN A 132 -1.76 9.37 16.04
C GLN A 132 -1.79 8.48 17.29
N ASP A 133 -2.58 8.84 18.30
CA ASP A 133 -2.73 8.05 19.52
C ASP A 133 -3.23 6.62 19.25
N HIS A 134 -4.11 6.46 18.26
CA HIS A 134 -4.62 5.15 17.86
C HIS A 134 -3.52 4.31 17.21
N TYR A 135 -2.76 4.90 16.30
CA TYR A 135 -1.68 4.18 15.62
C TYR A 135 -0.50 3.87 16.54
N ARG A 136 -0.08 4.81 17.40
CA ARG A 136 0.95 4.57 18.41
C ARG A 136 0.60 3.35 19.26
N ARG A 137 -0.63 3.29 19.79
CA ARG A 137 -1.10 2.13 20.56
C ARG A 137 -1.12 0.84 19.75
N ALA A 138 -1.50 0.89 18.47
CA ALA A 138 -1.47 -0.29 17.62
C ALA A 138 -0.04 -0.81 17.41
N VAL A 139 0.96 0.08 17.31
CA VAL A 139 2.37 -0.32 17.26
C VAL A 139 2.81 -0.92 18.59
N GLU A 140 2.50 -0.27 19.71
CA GLU A 140 2.80 -0.73 21.07
C GLU A 140 2.20 -2.14 21.31
N ASP A 141 0.93 -2.33 20.97
CA ASP A 141 0.22 -3.60 21.17
C ASP A 141 0.81 -4.75 20.35
N LEU A 142 1.24 -4.49 19.10
CA LEU A 142 1.77 -5.51 18.19
C LEU A 142 3.25 -5.82 18.44
N TYR A 143 4.06 -4.82 18.82
CA TYR A 143 5.51 -4.92 18.85
C TYR A 143 6.14 -4.70 20.22
N GLY A 144 5.39 -4.23 21.21
CA GLY A 144 5.86 -3.97 22.57
C GLY A 144 6.90 -2.86 22.67
N VAL A 145 6.78 -1.84 21.81
CA VAL A 145 7.66 -0.67 21.77
C VAL A 145 6.94 0.57 22.29
N GLU A 146 7.64 1.37 23.11
CA GLU A 146 7.19 2.66 23.66
C GLU A 146 7.88 3.84 22.97
#